data_AF-A0A2H9N8Q3-F1
#
_entry.id   AF-A0A2H9N8Q3-F1
#
_cell.length_a   1.000
_cell.length_b   1.000
_cell.length_c   1.000
_cell.angle_alpha   90.00
_cell.angle_beta   90.00
_cell.angle_gamma   90.00
#
_symmetry.space_group_name_H-M   'P 1'
#
loop_
_entity.id
_entity.type
_entity.pdbx_description
1 polymer ?
#
loop_
_entity_poly.entity_id
_entity_poly.type
_entity_poly.pdbx_seq_one_letter_code
_entity_poly.pdbx_strand_id
1 'polypeptide(L)'
;MTPLQKIYWLRVALGIVAAIICIGYGLATGTITKIPSEFKITTLLNGMSLALITYILSYYGVIKPKFTLAVEKPQKLFTTGIGIYFIAWLVCWVLLYTIIVVA
;
A
#
# COMPACT_ATOMS: atom_id res chain seq x y z
N MET A 1 21.57 -10.42 -2.32
CA MET A 1 20.29 -10.03 -2.97
C MET A 1 20.59 -9.05 -4.09
N THR A 2 20.03 -9.27 -5.28
CA THR A 2 20.15 -8.32 -6.39
C THR A 2 19.41 -7.01 -6.06
N PRO A 3 19.78 -5.86 -6.66
CA PRO A 3 19.12 -4.58 -6.42
C PRO A 3 17.59 -4.63 -6.64
N LEU A 4 17.16 -5.40 -7.64
CA LEU A 4 15.76 -5.67 -7.96
C LEU A 4 15.03 -6.42 -6.83
N GLN A 5 15.65 -7.43 -6.22
CA GLN A 5 15.05 -8.17 -5.09
C GLN A 5 14.87 -7.28 -3.86
N LYS A 6 15.81 -6.35 -3.60
CA LYS A 6 15.68 -5.39 -2.49
C LYS A 6 14.49 -4.45 -2.72
N ILE A 7 14.30 -3.98 -3.95
CA ILE A 7 13.15 -3.14 -4.31
C ILE A 7 11.84 -3.92 -4.15
N TYR A 8 11.82 -5.20 -4.53
CA TYR A 8 10.64 -6.05 -4.38
C TYR A 8 10.18 -6.17 -2.92
N TRP A 9 11.09 -6.53 -2.01
CA TRP A 9 10.78 -6.60 -0.58
C TRP A 9 10.44 -5.24 0.04
N LEU A 10 11.09 -4.17 -0.42
CA LEU A 10 10.74 -2.81 -0.01
C LEU A 10 9.29 -2.46 -0.41
N ARG A 11 8.86 -2.84 -1.63
CA ARG A 11 7.48 -2.64 -2.09
C ARG A 11 6.47 -3.44 -1.28
N VAL A 12 6.82 -4.66 -0.85
CA VAL A 12 5.98 -5.44 0.09
C VAL A 12 5.80 -4.67 1.41
N ALA A 13 6.90 -4.25 2.04
CA ALA A 13 6.85 -3.50 3.30
C ALA A 13 6.03 -2.21 3.16
N LEU A 14 6.20 -1.48 2.04
CA LEU A 14 5.43 -0.27 1.75
C LEU A 14 3.93 -0.56 1.57
N GLY A 15 3.55 -1.69 0.95
CA GLY A 15 2.15 -2.09 0.81
C GLY A 15 1.49 -2.37 2.17
N ILE A 16 2.22 -3.00 3.09
CA ILE A 16 1.76 -3.23 4.47
C ILE A 16 1.56 -1.89 5.19
N VAL A 17 2.52 -0.97 5.09
CA VAL A 17 2.41 0.38 5.68
C VAL A 17 1.21 1.13 5.10
N ALA A 18 0.99 1.06 3.79
CA ALA A 18 -0.18 1.66 3.15
C ALA A 18 -1.49 1.10 3.69
N ALA A 19 -1.56 -0.22 3.96
CA ALA A 19 -2.76 -0.83 4.54
C ALA A 19 -3.04 -0.31 5.95
N ILE A 20 -2.01 -0.18 6.78
CA ILE A 20 -2.12 0.40 8.13
C ILE A 20 -2.63 1.85 8.05
N ILE A 21 -2.09 2.65 7.12
CA ILE A 21 -2.53 4.05 6.92
C ILE A 21 -4.01 4.09 6.49
N CYS A 22 -4.42 3.24 5.56
CA CYS A 22 -5.81 3.18 5.08
C CYS A 22 -6.79 2.80 6.20
N ILE A 23 -6.41 1.82 7.03
CA ILE A 23 -7.21 1.39 8.18
C ILE A 23 -7.25 2.47 9.25
N GLY A 24 -6.12 3.08 9.58
CA GLY A 24 -6.04 4.17 10.55
C GLY A 24 -6.89 5.38 10.12
N TYR A 25 -6.86 5.74 8.84
CA TYR A 25 -7.74 6.75 8.27
C TYR A 25 -9.22 6.34 8.37
N GLY A 26 -9.52 5.07 8.06
CA GLY A 26 -10.87 4.53 8.13
C GLY A 26 -11.47 4.58 9.54
N LEU A 27 -10.65 4.28 10.55
CA LEU A 27 -11.00 4.39 11.96
C LEU A 27 -11.18 5.85 12.39
N ALA A 28 -10.23 6.73 12.04
CA ALA A 28 -10.28 8.15 12.43
C ALA A 28 -11.47 8.92 11.82
N THR A 29 -11.90 8.52 10.62
CA THR A 29 -13.06 9.12 9.93
C THR A 29 -14.39 8.44 10.26
N GLY A 30 -14.38 7.35 11.03
CA GLY A 30 -15.58 6.56 11.31
C GLY A 30 -16.19 5.88 10.08
N THR A 31 -15.41 5.71 9.00
CA THR A 31 -15.87 5.03 7.77
C THR A 31 -15.84 3.51 7.88
N ILE A 32 -15.10 2.96 8.85
CA ILE A 32 -15.14 1.54 9.22
C ILE A 32 -16.10 1.38 10.41
N THR A 33 -17.25 0.77 10.16
CA THR A 33 -18.23 0.42 11.19
C THR A 33 -18.10 -1.06 11.57
N LYS A 34 -18.42 -1.41 12.82
CA LYS A 34 -18.42 -2.81 13.31
C LYS A 34 -19.55 -3.68 12.74
N ILE A 35 -20.34 -3.15 11.81
CA ILE A 35 -21.51 -3.82 11.26
C ILE A 35 -21.13 -4.36 9.87
N PRO A 36 -20.96 -5.69 9.70
CA PRO A 36 -20.47 -6.27 8.45
C PRO A 36 -21.36 -5.97 7.23
N SER A 37 -22.67 -5.78 7.45
CA SER A 37 -23.65 -5.49 6.40
C SER A 37 -23.62 -4.03 5.90
N GLU A 38 -22.88 -3.13 6.54
CA GLU A 38 -22.75 -1.73 6.12
C GLU A 38 -21.46 -1.44 5.33
N PHE A 39 -20.94 -2.44 4.63
CA PHE A 39 -19.78 -2.21 3.77
C PHE A 39 -20.11 -1.20 2.66
N LYS A 40 -19.45 -0.04 2.70
CA LYS A 40 -19.56 0.97 1.66
C LYS A 40 -18.40 0.84 0.68
N ILE A 41 -18.72 0.79 -0.61
CA ILE A 41 -17.71 0.82 -1.69
C ILE A 41 -16.81 2.06 -1.57
N THR A 42 -17.34 3.18 -1.04
CA THR A 42 -16.57 4.39 -0.76
C THR A 42 -15.40 4.16 0.19
N THR A 43 -15.52 3.25 1.18
CA THR A 43 -14.43 2.91 2.11
C THR A 43 -13.28 2.22 1.36
N LEU A 44 -13.59 1.34 0.42
CA LEU A 44 -12.58 0.70 -0.43
C LEU A 44 -11.95 1.68 -1.42
N LEU A 45 -12.74 2.56 -2.05
CA LEU A 45 -12.23 3.57 -2.99
C LEU A 45 -11.35 4.61 -2.29
N ASN A 46 -11.68 4.99 -1.06
CA ASN A 46 -10.84 5.87 -0.23
C ASN A 46 -9.51 5.19 0.12
N GLY A 47 -9.56 3.91 0.52
CA GLY A 47 -8.35 3.12 0.75
C GLY A 47 -7.49 3.00 -0.51
N MET A 48 -8.10 2.73 -1.66
CA MET A 48 -7.39 2.65 -2.95
C MET A 48 -6.72 3.98 -3.32
N SER A 49 -7.41 5.09 -3.11
CA SER A 49 -6.86 6.44 -3.34
C SER A 49 -5.65 6.70 -2.45
N LEU A 50 -5.73 6.37 -1.17
CA LEU A 50 -4.62 6.48 -0.22
C LEU A 50 -3.46 5.54 -0.58
N ALA A 51 -3.75 4.31 -1.03
CA ALA A 51 -2.75 3.36 -1.49
C ALA A 51 -2.00 3.86 -2.73
N LEU A 52 -2.68 4.54 -3.64
CA LEU A 52 -2.06 5.19 -4.80
C LEU A 52 -1.18 6.37 -4.41
N ILE A 53 -1.66 7.24 -3.50
CA ILE A 53 -0.89 8.39 -3.00
C ILE A 53 0.38 7.91 -2.30
N THR A 54 0.25 6.93 -1.40
CA THR A 54 1.39 6.33 -0.69
C THR A 54 2.37 5.63 -1.65
N TYR A 55 1.87 5.00 -2.73
CA TYR A 55 2.72 4.43 -3.77
C TYR A 55 3.57 5.50 -4.46
N ILE A 56 2.94 6.60 -4.87
CA ILE A 56 3.60 7.73 -5.53
C ILE A 56 4.63 8.36 -4.58
N LEU A 57 4.24 8.64 -3.34
CA LEU A 57 5.13 9.19 -2.31
C LEU A 57 6.33 8.27 -2.05
N SER A 58 6.12 6.96 -1.97
CA SER A 58 7.21 6.01 -1.76
C SER A 58 8.22 5.99 -2.91
N TYR A 59 7.74 6.15 -4.15
CA TYR A 59 8.59 6.23 -5.32
C TYR A 59 9.47 7.49 -5.27
N TYR A 60 8.87 8.66 -5.05
CA TYR A 60 9.61 9.92 -5.03
C TYR A 60 10.50 10.08 -3.80
N GLY A 61 10.04 9.62 -2.62
CA GLY A 61 10.75 9.80 -1.35
C GLY A 61 11.87 8.80 -1.10
N VAL A 62 11.66 7.51 -1.40
CA VAL A 62 12.60 6.45 -0.99
C VAL A 62 13.29 5.81 -2.19
N ILE A 63 12.55 5.48 -3.24
CA ILE A 63 13.07 4.62 -4.32
C ILE A 63 13.90 5.41 -5.32
N LYS A 64 13.39 6.57 -5.79
CA LYS A 64 14.08 7.42 -6.76
C LYS A 64 15.47 7.84 -6.25
N PRO A 65 15.65 8.51 -5.10
CA PRO A 65 16.98 8.98 -4.69
C PRO A 65 17.96 7.82 -4.41
N LYS A 66 17.47 6.69 -3.89
CA LYS A 66 18.32 5.59 -3.42
C LYS A 66 18.76 4.62 -4.51
N PHE A 67 17.98 4.50 -5.60
CA PHE A 67 18.24 3.52 -6.66
C PHE A 67 18.50 4.14 -8.03
N THR A 68 18.41 5.47 -8.22
CA THR A 68 18.68 6.11 -9.53
C THR A 68 20.09 5.81 -10.04
N LEU A 69 21.09 5.72 -9.15
CA LEU A 69 22.48 5.38 -9.53
C LEU A 69 22.70 3.87 -9.70
N ALA A 70 21.73 3.03 -9.34
CA ALA A 70 21.86 1.58 -9.27
C ALA A 70 21.20 0.85 -10.46
N VAL A 71 20.59 1.56 -11.40
CA VAL A 71 19.89 0.98 -12.56
C VAL A 71 20.09 1.80 -13.83
N GLU A 72 20.24 1.12 -14.95
CA GLU A 72 20.46 1.74 -16.27
C GLU A 72 19.29 2.59 -16.77
N LYS A 73 18.05 2.24 -16.38
CA LYS A 73 16.83 2.94 -16.83
C LYS A 73 15.92 3.24 -15.64
N PRO A 74 15.73 4.52 -15.26
CA PRO A 74 14.92 4.89 -14.10
C PRO A 74 13.44 4.50 -14.27
N GLN A 75 12.96 4.39 -15.51
CA GLN A 75 11.57 4.00 -15.81
C GLN A 75 11.24 2.57 -15.36
N LYS A 76 12.24 1.66 -15.33
CA LYS A 76 12.05 0.29 -14.82
C LYS A 76 11.84 0.26 -13.30
N LEU A 77 12.35 1.23 -12.54
CA LEU A 77 12.15 1.30 -11.08
C LEU A 77 10.69 1.57 -10.71
N PHE A 78 9.98 2.32 -11.54
CA PHE A 78 8.60 2.70 -11.27
C PHE A 78 7.64 1.53 -11.46
N THR A 79 7.89 0.65 -12.43
CA THR A 79 7.01 -0.49 -12.75
C THR A 79 7.42 -1.77 -12.03
N THR A 80 8.68 -1.89 -11.61
CA THR A 80 9.17 -3.04 -10.85
C THR A 80 8.50 -3.11 -9.48
N GLY A 81 7.80 -4.23 -9.24
CA GLY A 81 7.17 -4.50 -7.94
C GLY A 81 5.88 -3.72 -7.69
N ILE A 82 5.25 -3.14 -8.74
CA ILE A 82 3.95 -2.49 -8.60
C ILE A 82 2.85 -3.48 -8.21
N GLY A 83 2.82 -4.66 -8.85
CA GLY A 83 1.81 -5.68 -8.56
C GLY A 83 1.90 -6.19 -7.13
N ILE A 84 3.12 -6.50 -6.65
CA ILE A 84 3.29 -7.00 -5.28
C ILE A 84 2.93 -5.96 -4.23
N TYR A 85 3.15 -4.68 -4.50
CA TYR A 85 2.72 -3.60 -3.61
C TYR A 85 1.20 -3.61 -3.42
N PHE A 86 0.43 -3.65 -4.52
CA PHE A 86 -1.03 -3.65 -4.44
C PHE A 86 -1.59 -4.95 -3.86
N ILE A 87 -0.97 -6.10 -4.15
CA ILE A 87 -1.36 -7.38 -3.56
C ILE A 87 -1.11 -7.37 -2.05
N ALA A 88 0.07 -6.95 -1.60
CA ALA A 88 0.40 -6.88 -0.18
C ALA A 88 -0.50 -5.90 0.57
N TRP A 89 -0.77 -4.74 -0.02
CA TRP A 89 -1.73 -3.76 0.49
C TRP A 89 -3.13 -4.37 0.63
N LEU A 90 -3.66 -4.98 -0.43
CA LEU A 90 -5.03 -5.51 -0.45
C LEU A 90 -5.19 -6.66 0.56
N VAL A 91 -4.25 -7.59 0.61
CA VAL A 91 -4.28 -8.70 1.58
C VAL A 91 -4.23 -8.17 3.01
N CYS A 92 -3.30 -7.27 3.33
CA CYS A 92 -3.20 -6.72 4.68
C CYS A 92 -4.40 -5.84 5.05
N TRP A 93 -4.93 -5.07 4.10
CA TRP A 93 -6.08 -4.23 4.32
C TRP A 93 -7.32 -5.06 4.62
N VAL A 94 -7.58 -6.12 3.85
CA VAL A 94 -8.70 -7.04 4.12
C VAL A 94 -8.52 -7.72 5.48
N LEU A 95 -7.33 -8.24 5.79
CA LEU A 95 -7.06 -8.89 7.08
C LEU A 95 -7.33 -7.94 8.26
N LEU A 96 -6.77 -6.73 8.22
CA LEU A 96 -6.97 -5.73 9.27
C LEU A 96 -8.42 -5.27 9.36
N TYR A 97 -9.09 -5.07 8.23
CA TYR A 97 -10.50 -4.71 8.18
C TYR A 97 -11.37 -5.80 8.84
N THR A 98 -11.15 -7.06 8.48
CA THR A 98 -11.88 -8.19 9.07
C THR A 98 -11.63 -8.29 10.57
N ILE A 99 -10.38 -8.13 11.03
CA ILE A 99 -10.06 -8.13 12.46
C ILE A 99 -10.85 -7.03 13.18
N ILE A 100 -10.88 -5.80 12.66
CA ILE A 100 -11.55 -4.66 13.30
C ILE A 100 -13.07 -4.83 13.34
N VAL A 101 -13.66 -5.39 12.28
CA VAL A 101 -15.11 -5.57 12.18
C VAL A 101 -15.58 -6.74 13.06
N VAL A 102 -14.77 -7.80 13.19
CA VAL A 102 -15.13 -9.01 13.94
C VAL A 102 -14.73 -8.94 15.42
N ALA A 103 -13.68 -8.18 15.78
CA ALA A 103 -13.21 -8.00 17.17
C ALA A 103 -14.03 -6.98 17.97
#